data_AF-A0A450WJB0-F1
#
_entry.id   AF-A0A450WJB0-F1
#
_cell.length_a   1.000
_cell.length_b   1.000
_cell.length_c   1.000
_cell.angle_alpha   90.00
_cell.angle_beta   90.00
_cell.angle_gamma   90.00
#
_symmetry.space_group_name_H-M   'P 1'
#
loop_
_entity.id
_entity.type
_entity.pdbx_description
1 polymer ?
#
loop_
_entity_poly.entity_id
_entity_poly.type
_entity_poly.pdbx_seq_one_letter_code
_entity_poly.pdbx_strand_id
1 'polypeptide(L)'
;MPLVNEFLMNHLNPYVNYHRPCFFPEIKTDSKGKQRKSYPFKKMMTPYEKLKSLPNAEDYLKPGVTFEDLDATAFAISDNESAQNMNKAKRKLFQTIHEQVNQAA
;
A
#
# COMPACT_ATOMS: atom_id res chain seq x y z
N MET A 1 5.56 -6.89 20.51
CA MET A 1 6.03 -6.39 19.20
C MET A 1 6.48 -4.94 19.37
N PRO A 2 7.58 -4.47 18.75
CA PRO A 2 7.96 -3.07 18.82
C PRO A 2 6.84 -2.13 18.30
N LEU A 3 6.66 -0.96 18.92
CA LEU A 3 5.58 0.01 18.58
C LEU A 3 5.55 0.36 17.07
N VAL A 4 6.72 0.47 16.45
CA VAL A 4 6.85 0.72 15.01
C VAL A 4 6.28 -0.45 14.21
N ASN A 5 6.55 -1.69 14.60
CA ASN A 5 6.07 -2.86 13.86
C ASN A 5 4.53 -2.97 13.92
N GLU A 6 3.93 -2.66 15.07
CA GLU A 6 2.47 -2.61 15.20
C GLU A 6 1.87 -1.54 14.26
N PHE A 7 2.47 -0.35 14.21
CA PHE A 7 2.05 0.69 13.27
C PHE A 7 2.17 0.24 11.80
N LEU A 8 3.27 -0.41 11.44
CA LEU A 8 3.47 -0.91 10.07
C LEU A 8 2.40 -1.93 9.69
N MET A 9 2.17 -2.93 10.55
CA MET A 9 1.24 -4.03 10.28
C MET A 9 -0.21 -3.58 10.24
N ASN A 10 -0.62 -2.73 11.19
CA ASN A 10 -2.04 -2.41 11.40
C ASN A 10 -2.50 -1.14 10.67
N HIS A 11 -1.57 -0.26 10.27
CA HIS A 11 -1.92 1.05 9.71
C HIS A 11 -1.21 1.35 8.40
N LEU A 12 0.13 1.29 8.35
CA LEU A 12 0.85 1.72 7.15
C LEU A 12 0.67 0.76 5.98
N ASN A 13 0.91 -0.54 6.20
CA ASN A 13 0.87 -1.53 5.12
C ASN A 13 -0.53 -1.68 4.52
N PRO A 14 -1.63 -1.74 5.31
CA PRO A 14 -2.98 -1.76 4.75
C PRO A 14 -3.27 -0.51 3.90
N TYR A 15 -2.94 0.68 4.40
CA TYR A 15 -3.12 1.91 3.65
C TYR A 15 -2.34 1.92 2.33
N VAL A 16 -1.05 1.58 2.37
CA VAL A 16 -0.19 1.59 1.18
C VAL A 16 -0.65 0.56 0.15
N ASN A 17 -1.05 -0.63 0.58
CA ASN A 17 -1.37 -1.72 -0.34
C ASN A 17 -2.76 -1.61 -0.96
N TYR A 18 -3.76 -1.14 -0.19
CA TYR A 18 -5.16 -1.18 -0.61
C TYR A 18 -5.78 0.17 -0.96
N HIS A 19 -5.19 1.29 -0.53
CA HIS A 19 -5.84 2.61 -0.64
C HIS A 19 -4.96 3.70 -1.25
N ARG A 20 -3.64 3.50 -1.29
CA ARG A 20 -2.73 4.53 -1.82
C ARG A 20 -2.63 4.40 -3.35
N PRO A 21 -3.10 5.37 -4.13
CA PRO A 21 -2.90 5.36 -5.58
C PRO A 21 -1.40 5.46 -5.92
N CYS A 22 -0.97 4.59 -6.83
CA CYS A 22 0.42 4.48 -7.28
C CYS A 22 0.50 4.55 -8.80
N PHE A 23 1.55 5.19 -9.33
CA PHE A 23 1.79 5.28 -10.76
C PHE A 23 2.49 4.04 -11.29
N PHE A 24 1.90 3.40 -12.29
CA PHE A 24 2.52 2.29 -13.01
C PHE A 24 2.94 2.70 -14.43
N PRO A 25 4.12 2.27 -14.90
CA PRO A 25 4.64 2.71 -16.18
C PRO A 25 3.96 2.01 -17.37
N GLU A 26 3.76 2.76 -18.45
CA GLU A 26 3.67 2.22 -19.80
C GLU A 26 5.05 2.27 -20.45
N ILE A 27 5.48 1.17 -21.06
CA ILE A 27 6.74 1.09 -21.79
C ILE A 27 6.46 1.26 -23.28
N LYS A 28 7.12 2.23 -23.91
CA LYS A 28 7.13 2.42 -25.35
C LYS A 28 8.55 2.14 -25.87
N THR A 29 8.65 1.24 -26.84
CA THR A 29 9.92 0.92 -27.51
C THR A 29 9.95 1.66 -28.84
N ASP A 30 11.01 2.41 -29.11
CA ASP A 30 11.19 3.07 -30.41
C ASP A 30 11.70 2.11 -31.49
N SER A 31 11.75 2.58 -32.74
CA SER A 31 12.22 1.80 -33.88
C SER A 31 13.69 1.36 -33.79
N LYS A 32 14.46 1.92 -32.85
CA LYS A 32 15.86 1.56 -32.57
C LYS A 32 15.98 0.63 -31.35
N GLY A 33 14.85 0.15 -30.81
CA GLY A 33 14.82 -0.74 -29.65
C GLY A 33 14.97 -0.04 -28.30
N LYS A 34 15.06 1.30 -28.24
CA LYS A 34 15.18 2.01 -26.96
C LYS A 34 13.82 2.10 -26.28
N GLN A 35 13.76 1.63 -25.04
CA GLN A 35 12.57 1.71 -24.20
C GLN A 35 12.49 3.07 -23.49
N ARG A 36 11.29 3.65 -23.44
CA ARG A 36 10.94 4.83 -22.63
C ARG A 36 9.73 4.50 -21.77
N LYS A 37 9.78 4.89 -20.49
CA LYS A 37 8.68 4.73 -19.54
C LYS A 37 7.88 6.03 -19.45
N SER A 38 6.57 5.95 -19.54
CA SER A 38 5.64 7.04 -19.20
C SER A 38 4.71 6.61 -18.07
N TYR A 39 4.26 7.54 -17.23
CA TYR A 39 3.41 7.26 -16.06
C TYR A 39 2.07 8.00 -16.20
N PRO A 40 1.17 7.53 -17.07
CA PRO A 40 -0.09 8.24 -17.30
C PRO A 40 -1.07 8.01 -16.15
N PHE A 41 -1.90 9.02 -15.85
CA PHE A 41 -2.94 8.95 -14.80
C PHE A 41 -3.90 7.77 -14.98
N LYS A 42 -4.24 7.38 -16.22
CA LYS A 42 -5.09 6.21 -16.52
C LYS A 42 -4.51 4.86 -16.05
N LYS A 43 -3.21 4.82 -15.68
CA LYS A 43 -2.53 3.64 -15.15
C LYS A 43 -2.30 3.75 -13.63
N MET A 44 -2.86 4.77 -12.99
CA MET A 44 -2.84 4.88 -11.56
C MET A 44 -3.79 3.84 -10.96
N MET A 45 -3.32 3.09 -9.99
CA MET A 45 -4.06 2.05 -9.28
C MET A 45 -3.38 1.80 -7.93
N THR A 46 -4.05 1.14 -7.00
CA THR A 46 -3.43 0.68 -5.76
C THR A 46 -2.51 -0.52 -6.05
N PRO A 47 -1.52 -0.82 -5.19
CA PRO A 47 -0.72 -2.04 -5.34
C PRO A 47 -1.55 -3.32 -5.41
N TYR A 48 -2.65 -3.39 -4.65
CA TYR A 48 -3.58 -4.50 -4.70
C TYR A 48 -4.28 -4.63 -6.06
N GLU A 49 -4.86 -3.56 -6.58
CA GLU A 49 -5.45 -3.53 -7.92
C GLU A 49 -4.43 -3.90 -8.99
N LYS A 50 -3.17 -3.46 -8.81
CA LYS A 50 -2.10 -3.84 -9.72
C LYS A 50 -1.84 -5.34 -9.71
N LEU A 51 -1.74 -5.95 -8.52
CA LEU A 51 -1.56 -7.40 -8.38
C LEU A 51 -2.69 -8.14 -9.10
N LYS A 52 -3.95 -7.75 -8.84
CA LYS A 52 -5.13 -8.35 -9.48
C LYS A 52 -5.15 -8.20 -11.00
N SER A 53 -4.48 -7.17 -11.56
CA SER A 53 -4.36 -6.96 -13.01
C SER A 53 -3.36 -7.87 -13.73
N LEU A 54 -2.55 -8.64 -12.99
CA LEU A 54 -1.48 -9.48 -13.58
C LEU A 54 -2.05 -10.81 -14.11
N PRO A 55 -1.45 -11.38 -15.17
CA PRO A 55 -1.80 -12.74 -15.59
C PRO A 55 -1.44 -13.73 -14.48
N ASN A 56 -2.34 -14.68 -14.22
CA ASN A 56 -2.20 -15.72 -13.20
C ASN A 56 -1.92 -15.14 -11.80
N ALA A 57 -2.54 -14.01 -11.45
CA ALA A 57 -2.29 -13.33 -10.18
C ALA A 57 -2.57 -14.21 -8.95
N GLU A 58 -3.48 -15.17 -9.07
CA GLU A 58 -3.85 -16.14 -8.02
C GLU A 58 -2.67 -17.02 -7.61
N ASP A 59 -1.78 -17.37 -8.55
CA ASP A 59 -0.61 -18.24 -8.30
C ASP A 59 0.42 -17.60 -7.37
N TYR A 60 0.34 -16.28 -7.19
CA TYR A 60 1.25 -15.51 -6.33
C TYR A 60 0.68 -15.25 -4.93
N LEU A 61 -0.55 -15.71 -4.65
CA LEU A 61 -1.13 -15.61 -3.32
C LEU A 61 -0.49 -16.62 -2.36
N LYS A 62 -0.52 -16.28 -1.07
CA LYS A 62 -0.11 -17.23 -0.03
C LYS A 62 -1.08 -18.42 0.00
N PRO A 63 -0.62 -19.63 0.34
CA PRO A 63 -1.52 -20.77 0.52
C PRO A 63 -2.69 -20.43 1.45
N GLY A 64 -3.91 -20.68 0.98
CA GLY A 64 -5.14 -20.42 1.74
C GLY A 64 -5.62 -18.95 1.76
N VAL A 65 -4.97 -18.04 1.02
CA VAL A 65 -5.45 -16.66 0.81
C VAL A 65 -6.09 -16.56 -0.56
N THR A 66 -7.30 -16.00 -0.61
CA THR A 66 -8.06 -15.79 -1.85
C THR A 66 -8.17 -14.31 -2.19
N PHE A 67 -8.53 -13.98 -3.44
CA PHE A 67 -8.81 -12.58 -3.79
C PHE A 67 -10.08 -12.06 -3.11
N GLU A 68 -11.01 -12.94 -2.76
CA GLU A 68 -12.20 -12.60 -1.99
C GLU A 68 -11.84 -12.10 -0.58
N ASP A 69 -10.88 -12.74 0.10
CA ASP A 69 -10.36 -12.28 1.40
C ASP A 69 -9.70 -10.90 1.30
N LEU A 70 -8.95 -10.68 0.20
CA LEU A 70 -8.26 -9.42 -0.05
C LEU A 70 -9.23 -8.31 -0.47
N ASP A 71 -10.26 -8.62 -1.25
CA ASP A 71 -11.35 -7.71 -1.62
C ASP A 71 -12.10 -7.25 -0.37
N ALA A 72 -12.41 -8.17 0.55
CA ALA A 72 -13.04 -7.81 1.82
C ALA A 72 -12.21 -6.79 2.61
N THR A 73 -10.88 -6.88 2.56
CA THR A 73 -9.98 -5.91 3.18
C THR A 73 -9.97 -4.58 2.42
N ALA A 74 -9.85 -4.62 1.09
CA ALA A 74 -9.74 -3.44 0.24
C ALA A 74 -11.01 -2.58 0.26
N PHE A 75 -12.18 -3.21 0.34
CA PHE A 75 -13.48 -2.53 0.30
C PHE A 75 -14.10 -2.28 1.68
N ALA A 76 -13.42 -2.64 2.77
CA ALA A 76 -13.92 -2.46 4.13
C ALA A 76 -14.13 -0.98 4.52
N ILE A 77 -13.28 -0.08 4.01
CA ILE A 77 -13.30 1.36 4.27
C ILE A 77 -12.93 2.15 3.02
N SER A 78 -13.30 3.42 2.96
CA SER A 78 -12.88 4.28 1.84
C SER A 78 -11.40 4.66 1.91
N ASP A 79 -10.82 5.05 0.76
CA ASP A 79 -9.42 5.49 0.68
C ASP A 79 -9.13 6.68 1.60
N ASN A 80 -10.08 7.61 1.70
CA ASN A 80 -9.97 8.79 2.55
C ASN A 80 -9.99 8.42 4.03
N GLU A 81 -10.87 7.51 4.44
CA GLU A 81 -10.90 7.00 5.82
C GLU A 81 -9.61 6.27 6.17
N SER A 82 -9.09 5.44 5.26
CA SER A 82 -7.82 4.75 5.45
C SER A 82 -6.65 5.73 5.62
N ALA A 83 -6.59 6.78 4.79
CA ALA A 83 -5.61 7.85 4.90
C ALA A 83 -5.69 8.59 6.24
N GLN A 84 -6.90 8.90 6.71
CA GLN A 84 -7.13 9.55 8.00
C GLN A 84 -6.70 8.67 9.17
N ASN A 85 -7.08 7.39 9.16
CA ASN A 85 -6.73 6.42 10.18
C ASN A 85 -5.20 6.21 10.28
N MET A 86 -4.53 6.05 9.14
CA MET A 86 -3.07 5.93 9.08
C MET A 86 -2.38 7.17 9.66
N ASN A 87 -2.80 8.38 9.27
CA ASN A 87 -2.20 9.61 9.77
C ASN A 87 -2.45 9.84 11.27
N LYS A 88 -3.63 9.44 11.78
CA LYS A 88 -3.94 9.48 13.22
C LYS A 88 -3.01 8.53 14.00
N ALA A 89 -2.87 7.29 13.54
CA ALA A 89 -2.00 6.31 14.16
C ALA A 89 -0.52 6.75 14.12
N LYS A 90 -0.07 7.32 13.00
CA LYS A 90 1.28 7.85 12.84
C LYS A 90 1.59 8.94 13.88
N ARG A 91 0.67 9.90 14.05
CA ARG A 91 0.82 10.96 15.06
C ARG A 91 0.93 10.39 16.48
N LYS A 92 0.06 9.43 16.81
CA LYS A 92 0.10 8.74 18.11
C LYS A 92 1.44 8.04 18.35
N LEU A 93 1.95 7.31 17.35
CA LEU A 93 3.25 6.64 17.45
C LEU A 93 4.38 7.62 17.79
N PHE A 94 4.49 8.72 17.04
CA PHE A 94 5.56 9.70 17.27
C PHE A 94 5.43 10.42 18.61
N GLN A 95 4.20 10.70 19.05
CA GLN A 95 3.95 11.24 20.38
C GLN A 95 4.46 10.28 21.47
N THR A 96 4.08 9.00 21.40
CA THR A 96 4.52 7.99 22.38
C THR A 96 6.04 7.83 22.40
N ILE A 97 6.69 7.78 21.23
CA ILE A 97 8.16 7.69 21.16
C ILE A 97 8.80 8.93 21.80
N HIS A 98 8.29 10.12 21.51
CA HIS A 98 8.83 11.36 22.08
C HIS A 98 8.69 11.40 23.61
N GLU A 99 7.51 11.02 24.15
CA GLU A 99 7.27 10.93 25.59
C GLU A 99 8.23 9.94 26.27
N GLN A 100 8.47 8.77 25.67
CA GLN A 100 9.42 7.78 26.19
C GLN A 100 10.86 8.28 26.22
N VAL A 101 11.28 9.01 25.17
CA VAL A 101 12.62 9.62 25.12
C VAL A 101 12.78 10.66 26.22
N ASN A 102 11.77 11.50 26.45
CA ASN A 102 11.82 12.53 27.49
C ASN A 102 11.79 11.93 28.91
N GLN A 103 11.18 10.77 29.12
CA GLN A 103 11.16 10.07 30.41
C GLN A 103 12.48 9.35 30.72
N ALA A 104 13.26 9.02 29.69
CA ALA A 104 14.55 8.35 29.81
C ALA A 104 15.75 9.31 29.89
N ALA A 105 15.50 10.62 29.75
CA ALA A 105 16.48 11.72 29.86
C ALA A 105 16.43 12.34 31.26
#